data_AF-A0A1F4XJE2-F1
#
_entry.id   AF-A0A1F4XJE2-F1
#
_cell.length_a   1.000
_cell.length_b   1.000
_cell.length_c   1.000
_cell.angle_alpha   90.00
_cell.angle_beta   90.00
_cell.angle_gamma   90.00
#
_symmetry.space_group_name_H-M   'P 1'
#
loop_
_entity.id
_entity.type
_entity.pdbx_description
1 polymer ?
#
loop_
_entity_poly.entity_id
_entity_poly.type
_entity_poly.pdbx_seq_one_letter_code
_entity_poly.pdbx_strand_id
1 'polypeptide(L)'
;MPRKSKLQTAKDLLASALDAIASARDILAGIEGGKEKESNSENESLSSGSVDLAPPTMEDGLKIIEGIFNGQNMLGSDKRIYPVPANYASKSKLIPGDKLKLTITETGAFKYKQIGPIPRVQAVGIVTYGDGQYHVMVDKKLYKVLLASITYYRAEVGSKVTVIVP
;
A
#
# COMPACT_ATOMS: atom_id res chain seq x y z
N MET A 1 -6.21 -59.68 -14.92
CA MET A 1 -5.36 -58.52 -14.53
C MET A 1 -6.18 -57.21 -14.29
N PRO A 2 -7.07 -57.08 -13.28
CA PRO A 2 -7.72 -55.77 -13.01
C PRO A 2 -7.51 -55.18 -11.60
N ARG A 3 -6.99 -55.93 -10.62
CA ARG A 3 -6.84 -55.42 -9.22
C ARG A 3 -5.62 -54.52 -9.03
N LYS A 4 -4.55 -54.75 -9.78
CA LYS A 4 -3.28 -54.00 -9.65
C LYS A 4 -3.39 -52.57 -10.19
N SER A 5 -4.20 -52.33 -11.24
CA SER A 5 -4.43 -50.98 -11.75
C SER A 5 -5.35 -50.17 -10.82
N LYS A 6 -6.40 -50.76 -10.26
CA LYS A 6 -7.27 -50.07 -9.29
C LYS A 6 -6.52 -49.64 -8.03
N LEU A 7 -5.58 -50.47 -7.55
CA LEU A 7 -4.71 -50.11 -6.42
C LEU A 7 -3.80 -48.94 -6.79
N GLN A 8 -3.27 -48.91 -8.01
CA GLN A 8 -2.44 -47.80 -8.48
C GLN A 8 -3.28 -46.51 -8.59
N THR A 9 -4.46 -46.58 -9.21
CA THR A 9 -5.38 -45.44 -9.30
C THR A 9 -5.78 -44.92 -7.92
N ALA A 10 -6.00 -45.79 -6.93
CA ALA A 10 -6.30 -45.38 -5.56
C ALA A 10 -5.10 -44.70 -4.87
N LYS A 11 -3.87 -45.15 -5.14
CA LYS A 11 -2.65 -44.50 -4.64
C LYS A 11 -2.44 -43.13 -5.28
N ASP A 12 -2.67 -43.02 -6.57
CA ASP A 12 -2.53 -41.76 -7.31
C ASP A 12 -3.60 -40.74 -6.83
N LEU A 13 -4.83 -41.20 -6.57
CA LEU A 13 -5.88 -40.35 -5.98
C LEU A 13 -5.52 -39.89 -4.56
N LEU A 14 -4.94 -40.76 -3.75
CA LEU A 14 -4.49 -40.41 -2.40
C LEU A 14 -3.35 -39.37 -2.43
N ALA A 15 -2.39 -39.52 -3.34
CA ALA A 15 -1.32 -38.55 -3.51
C ALA A 15 -1.87 -37.17 -3.87
N SER A 16 -2.78 -37.11 -4.86
CA SER A 16 -3.42 -35.85 -5.26
C SER A 16 -4.25 -35.21 -4.14
N ALA A 17 -4.95 -36.01 -3.33
CA ALA A 17 -5.70 -35.51 -2.17
C ALA A 17 -4.77 -34.95 -1.08
N LEU A 18 -3.61 -35.56 -0.86
CA LEU A 18 -2.62 -35.05 0.10
C LEU A 18 -2.03 -33.71 -0.35
N ASP A 19 -1.72 -33.56 -1.64
CA ASP A 19 -1.22 -32.30 -2.21
C ASP A 19 -2.26 -31.18 -2.13
N ALA A 20 -3.53 -31.52 -2.35
CA ALA A 20 -4.65 -30.60 -2.18
C ALA A 20 -4.82 -30.16 -0.71
N ILE A 21 -4.66 -31.08 0.24
CA ILE A 21 -4.68 -30.76 1.68
C ILE A 21 -3.50 -29.88 2.07
N ALA A 22 -2.30 -30.11 1.53
CA ALA A 22 -1.14 -29.25 1.75
C ALA A 22 -1.40 -27.83 1.25
N SER A 23 -1.92 -27.70 0.02
CA SER A 23 -2.28 -26.41 -0.56
C SER A 23 -3.37 -25.69 0.26
N ALA A 24 -4.37 -26.43 0.75
CA ALA A 24 -5.41 -25.87 1.62
C ALA A 24 -4.85 -25.42 2.98
N ARG A 25 -3.83 -26.11 3.53
CA ARG A 25 -3.12 -25.67 4.74
C ARG A 25 -2.33 -24.40 4.52
N ASP A 26 -1.68 -24.22 3.37
CA ASP A 26 -0.96 -22.99 3.06
C ASP A 26 -1.90 -21.80 2.93
N ILE A 27 -3.07 -22.02 2.29
CA ILE A 27 -4.13 -21.02 2.21
C ILE A 27 -4.68 -20.70 3.61
N LEU A 28 -4.91 -21.72 4.45
CA LEU A 28 -5.36 -21.53 5.83
C LEU A 28 -4.32 -20.82 6.69
N ALA A 29 -3.02 -21.14 6.57
CA ALA A 29 -1.95 -20.42 7.26
C ALA A 29 -1.88 -18.96 6.82
N GLY A 30 -2.15 -18.67 5.54
CA GLY A 30 -2.30 -17.32 5.02
C GLY A 30 -3.51 -16.56 5.58
N ILE A 31 -4.58 -17.27 5.96
CA ILE A 31 -5.82 -16.69 6.52
C ILE A 31 -5.78 -16.62 8.06
N GLU A 32 -5.18 -17.59 8.74
CA GLU A 32 -5.08 -17.73 10.20
C GLU A 32 -3.84 -17.03 10.80
N GLY A 33 -3.03 -16.34 9.99
CA GLY A 33 -1.83 -15.59 10.37
C GLY A 33 -2.01 -14.40 11.33
N GLY A 34 -3.06 -14.41 12.14
CA GLY A 34 -3.20 -13.62 13.35
C GLY A 34 -2.92 -14.45 14.61
N LYS A 35 -1.66 -14.86 14.81
CA LYS A 35 -0.95 -14.92 16.12
C LYS A 35 0.46 -15.52 15.98
N GLU A 36 1.45 -14.64 16.10
CA GLU A 36 2.83 -14.79 16.59
C GLU A 36 3.48 -16.19 16.63
N LYS A 37 4.61 -16.36 15.91
CA LYS A 37 5.93 -16.36 16.56
C LYS A 37 7.10 -16.23 15.57
N GLU A 38 8.13 -15.61 16.12
CA GLU A 38 9.43 -15.23 15.58
C GLU A 38 10.16 -16.33 14.81
N SER A 39 10.88 -15.95 13.75
CA SER A 39 12.28 -16.35 13.53
C SER A 39 12.93 -15.50 12.44
N ASN A 40 14.12 -15.01 12.74
CA ASN A 40 15.04 -14.21 11.93
C ASN A 40 15.24 -14.72 10.50
N SER A 41 15.33 -13.79 9.54
CA SER A 41 16.58 -13.44 8.85
C SER A 41 16.31 -12.42 7.74
N GLU A 42 16.79 -11.19 7.98
CA GLU A 42 17.56 -10.28 7.07
C GLU A 42 17.16 -10.30 5.58
N ASN A 43 16.77 -9.23 4.89
CA ASN A 43 17.20 -7.83 4.81
C ASN A 43 16.22 -7.19 3.78
N GLU A 44 15.73 -5.95 3.78
CA GLU A 44 16.34 -4.66 4.05
C GLU A 44 15.22 -3.61 4.17
N SER A 45 15.48 -2.59 4.99
CA SER A 45 15.03 -1.20 4.80
C SER A 45 13.55 -0.86 4.99
N LEU A 46 13.19 -0.50 6.23
CA LEU A 46 12.84 0.88 6.61
C LEU A 46 12.44 0.92 8.10
N SER A 47 13.44 1.10 8.97
CA SER A 47 13.24 1.66 10.29
C SER A 47 13.11 3.18 10.16
N SER A 48 11.97 3.74 10.58
CA SER A 48 11.94 5.03 11.29
C SER A 48 10.52 5.32 11.76
N GLY A 49 10.36 5.32 13.08
CA GLY A 49 9.15 5.72 13.78
C GLY A 49 8.18 4.57 13.94
N SER A 50 8.07 4.05 15.16
CA SER A 50 6.77 3.64 15.67
C SER A 50 5.84 4.84 15.53
N VAL A 51 5.17 4.95 14.38
CA VAL A 51 4.18 5.98 14.17
C VAL A 51 3.05 5.62 15.11
N ASP A 52 2.89 6.39 16.19
CA ASP A 52 1.76 6.28 17.10
C ASP A 52 0.49 6.53 16.29
N LEU A 53 -0.07 5.46 15.75
CA LEU A 53 -1.35 5.45 15.08
C LEU A 53 -2.37 4.99 16.09
N ALA A 54 -3.43 5.77 16.27
CA ALA A 54 -4.52 5.36 17.13
C ALA A 54 -5.15 4.06 16.59
N PRO A 55 -5.57 3.14 17.47
CA PRO A 55 -6.42 2.03 17.06
C PRO A 55 -7.71 2.59 16.43
N PRO A 56 -8.39 1.83 15.56
CA PRO A 56 -9.65 2.28 14.97
C PRO A 56 -10.68 2.64 16.04
N THR A 57 -11.28 3.81 15.93
CA THR A 57 -12.26 4.33 16.88
C THR A 57 -13.58 4.67 16.19
N MET A 58 -14.60 4.91 17.01
CA MET A 58 -15.88 5.48 16.57
C MET A 58 -15.96 6.90 17.16
N GLU A 59 -16.09 7.92 16.33
CA GLU A 59 -16.46 9.28 16.76
C GLU A 59 -17.78 9.65 16.07
N ASP A 60 -18.76 10.15 16.82
CA ASP A 60 -20.07 10.54 16.30
C ASP A 60 -20.77 9.45 15.45
N GLY A 61 -20.58 8.17 15.80
CA GLY A 61 -21.13 7.03 15.05
C GLY A 61 -20.36 6.69 13.75
N LEU A 62 -19.34 7.46 13.40
CA LEU A 62 -18.50 7.26 12.22
C LEU A 62 -17.25 6.45 12.56
N LYS A 63 -16.88 5.50 11.70
CA LYS A 63 -15.65 4.73 11.87
C LYS A 63 -14.45 5.55 11.42
N ILE A 64 -13.46 5.67 12.30
CA ILE A 64 -12.24 6.42 12.08
C ILE A 64 -11.04 5.50 12.13
N ILE A 65 -10.16 5.66 11.14
CA ILE A 65 -8.93 4.90 10.98
C ILE A 65 -7.82 5.91 10.68
N GLU A 66 -6.75 5.87 11.46
CA GLU A 66 -5.52 6.58 11.13
C GLU A 66 -4.59 5.67 10.32
N GLY A 67 -3.77 6.27 9.47
CA GLY A 67 -2.85 5.52 8.65
C GLY A 67 -1.77 6.36 7.99
N ILE A 68 -0.87 5.71 7.27
CA ILE A 68 0.26 6.33 6.59
C ILE A 68 0.08 6.25 5.09
N PHE A 69 0.23 7.39 4.41
CA PHE A 69 0.22 7.44 2.96
C PHE A 69 1.48 6.78 2.39
N ASN A 70 1.34 5.89 1.40
CA ASN A 70 2.48 5.18 0.79
C ASN A 70 2.80 5.64 -0.65
N GLY A 71 2.24 6.77 -1.07
CA GLY A 71 2.40 7.31 -2.43
C GLY A 71 1.19 7.09 -3.34
N GLN A 72 0.31 6.14 -3.00
CA GLN A 72 -0.95 5.93 -3.73
C GLN A 72 -2.13 5.60 -2.81
N ASN A 73 -1.87 4.85 -1.75
CA ASN A 73 -2.86 4.37 -0.80
C ASN A 73 -2.49 4.81 0.62
N MET A 74 -3.42 4.61 1.56
CA MET A 74 -3.19 4.73 2.99
C MET A 74 -3.09 3.34 3.59
N LEU A 75 -2.01 3.06 4.32
CA LEU A 75 -1.89 1.89 5.19
C LEU A 75 -2.49 2.24 6.55
N GLY A 76 -3.64 1.68 6.87
CA GLY A 76 -4.34 1.90 8.13
C GLY A 76 -3.65 1.26 9.33
N SER A 77 -3.98 1.75 10.53
CA SER A 77 -3.54 1.17 11.81
C SER A 77 -4.03 -0.26 12.02
N ASP A 78 -5.08 -0.66 11.31
CA ASP A 78 -5.61 -2.01 11.25
C ASP A 78 -4.90 -2.92 10.21
N LYS A 79 -3.77 -2.46 9.66
CA LYS A 79 -2.97 -3.13 8.63
C LYS A 79 -3.71 -3.34 7.30
N ARG A 80 -4.82 -2.65 7.08
CA ARG A 80 -5.54 -2.68 5.79
C ARG A 80 -5.10 -1.55 4.89
N ILE A 81 -5.22 -1.77 3.58
CA ILE A 81 -4.90 -0.77 2.57
C ILE A 81 -6.18 -0.08 2.12
N TYR A 82 -6.18 1.24 2.18
CA TYR A 82 -7.29 2.09 1.76
C TYR A 82 -6.89 2.94 0.55
N PRO A 83 -7.60 2.84 -0.59
CA PRO A 83 -7.26 3.61 -1.77
C PRO A 83 -7.51 5.10 -1.54
N VAL A 84 -6.49 5.93 -1.78
CA VAL A 84 -6.61 7.38 -1.67
C VAL A 84 -6.91 7.95 -3.05
N PRO A 85 -7.96 8.81 -3.20
CA PRO A 85 -8.25 9.44 -4.48
C PRO A 85 -7.04 10.23 -5.00
N ALA A 86 -6.60 9.95 -6.22
CA ALA A 86 -5.43 10.59 -6.81
C ALA A 86 -5.53 12.13 -6.80
N ASN A 87 -6.73 12.66 -7.06
CA ASN A 87 -6.98 14.12 -7.01
C ASN A 87 -6.76 14.71 -5.60
N TYR A 88 -7.15 14.00 -4.55
CA TYR A 88 -6.94 14.45 -3.17
C TYR A 88 -5.45 14.44 -2.83
N ALA A 89 -4.74 13.36 -3.21
CA ALA A 89 -3.30 13.25 -3.01
C ALA A 89 -2.53 14.38 -3.71
N SER A 90 -2.89 14.71 -4.95
CA SER A 90 -2.27 15.78 -5.74
C SER A 90 -2.55 17.18 -5.20
N LYS A 91 -3.80 17.49 -4.88
CA LYS A 91 -4.20 18.81 -4.35
C LYS A 91 -3.61 19.08 -2.97
N SER A 92 -3.56 18.05 -2.13
CA SER A 92 -3.00 18.15 -0.78
C SER A 92 -1.47 17.98 -0.74
N LYS A 93 -0.84 17.75 -1.91
CA LYS A 93 0.62 17.55 -2.05
C LYS A 93 1.15 16.49 -1.08
N LEU A 94 0.44 15.36 -0.98
CA LEU A 94 0.80 14.27 -0.08
C LEU A 94 2.12 13.63 -0.51
N ILE A 95 2.93 13.27 0.49
CA ILE A 95 4.21 12.58 0.31
C ILE A 95 4.15 11.25 1.08
N PRO A 96 4.75 10.17 0.57
CA PRO A 96 4.87 8.93 1.33
C PRO A 96 5.39 9.19 2.74
N GLY A 97 4.72 8.65 3.75
CA GLY A 97 4.98 8.91 5.18
C GLY A 97 3.94 9.82 5.84
N ASP A 98 3.16 10.60 5.09
CA ASP A 98 2.15 11.48 5.66
C ASP A 98 1.07 10.72 6.43
N LYS A 99 0.79 11.17 7.67
CA LYS A 99 -0.29 10.63 8.50
C LYS A 99 -1.64 11.19 8.04
N LEU A 100 -2.56 10.28 7.76
CA LEU A 100 -3.92 10.55 7.32
C LEU A 100 -4.93 10.02 8.34
N LYS A 101 -6.05 10.73 8.49
CA LYS A 101 -7.28 10.27 9.14
C LYS A 101 -8.29 9.94 8.05
N LEU A 102 -8.73 8.69 8.00
CA LEU A 102 -9.85 8.21 7.20
C LEU A 102 -11.09 8.18 8.09
N THR A 103 -12.15 8.86 7.65
CA THR A 103 -13.49 8.76 8.23
C THR A 103 -14.40 8.05 7.23
N ILE A 104 -15.01 6.96 7.66
CA ILE A 104 -16.00 6.21 6.88
C ILE A 104 -17.38 6.70 7.33
N THR A 105 -18.11 7.34 6.42
CA THR A 105 -19.47 7.82 6.71
C THR A 105 -20.45 6.67 6.88
N GLU A 106 -21.64 6.92 7.42
CA GLU A 106 -22.74 5.94 7.49
C GLU A 106 -23.12 5.38 6.11
N THR A 107 -22.95 6.19 5.05
CA THR A 107 -23.13 5.79 3.65
C THR A 107 -21.97 4.98 3.07
N GLY A 108 -20.91 4.74 3.85
CA GLY A 108 -19.70 4.03 3.40
C GLY A 108 -18.70 4.90 2.61
N ALA A 109 -18.93 6.21 2.50
CA ALA A 109 -18.02 7.10 1.78
C ALA A 109 -16.73 7.35 2.58
N PHE A 110 -15.61 7.37 1.87
CA PHE A 110 -14.29 7.62 2.46
C PHE A 110 -13.96 9.11 2.42
N LYS A 111 -13.76 9.70 3.59
CA LYS A 111 -13.27 11.07 3.76
C LYS A 111 -11.87 11.04 4.34
N TYR A 112 -10.90 11.55 3.58
CA TYR A 112 -9.51 11.64 4.02
C TYR A 112 -9.19 13.06 4.50
N LYS A 113 -8.41 13.14 5.58
CA LYS A 113 -7.81 14.38 6.06
C LYS A 113 -6.35 14.13 6.42
N GLN A 114 -5.44 15.01 5.97
CA GLN A 114 -4.05 14.97 6.43
C GLN A 114 -4.00 15.49 7.88
N ILE A 115 -3.37 14.73 8.76
CA ILE A 115 -3.26 15.06 10.19
C ILE A 115 -1.82 15.16 10.69
N GLY A 116 -0.85 14.65 9.92
CA GLY A 116 0.56 14.72 10.27
C GLY A 116 1.44 14.73 9.03
N PRO A 117 1.81 15.90 8.48
CA PRO A 117 2.79 15.97 7.41
C PRO A 117 4.18 15.55 7.93
N ILE A 118 4.91 14.75 7.16
CA ILE A 118 6.33 14.50 7.44
C ILE A 118 7.21 15.72 7.11
N PRO A 119 8.41 15.85 7.73
CA PRO A 119 9.44 16.78 7.28
C PRO A 119 9.68 16.63 5.78
N ARG A 120 9.79 17.76 5.09
CA ARG A 120 9.89 17.81 3.63
C ARG A 120 10.61 19.07 3.18
N VAL A 121 11.27 19.00 2.04
CA VAL A 121 11.95 20.14 1.42
C VAL A 121 11.37 20.42 0.04
N GLN A 122 11.44 21.69 -0.37
CA GLN A 122 11.12 22.08 -1.74
C GLN A 122 12.37 21.99 -2.58
N ALA A 123 12.25 21.37 -3.75
CA ALA A 123 13.34 21.29 -4.71
C ALA A 123 12.82 21.62 -6.10
N VAL A 124 13.70 22.17 -6.94
CA VAL A 124 13.37 22.50 -8.31
C VAL A 124 13.86 21.37 -9.21
N GLY A 125 12.97 20.88 -10.08
CA GLY A 125 13.28 19.78 -10.98
C GLY A 125 12.62 19.95 -12.35
N ILE A 126 12.94 19.02 -13.24
CA ILE A 126 12.40 18.97 -14.60
C ILE A 126 11.47 17.76 -14.69
N VAL A 127 10.27 17.96 -15.21
CA VAL A 127 9.31 16.87 -15.45
C VAL A 127 9.82 15.99 -16.57
N THR A 128 9.86 14.68 -16.34
CA THR A 128 10.20 13.66 -17.33
C THR A 128 9.10 12.60 -17.39
N TYR A 129 9.07 11.85 -18.49
CA TYR A 129 8.16 10.72 -18.66
C TYR A 129 8.95 9.51 -19.15
N GLY A 130 8.81 8.39 -18.45
CA GLY A 130 9.54 7.15 -18.71
C GLY A 130 8.83 5.98 -18.03
N ASP A 131 8.93 4.78 -18.60
CA ASP A 131 8.31 3.56 -18.06
C ASP A 131 6.79 3.68 -17.81
N GLY A 132 6.12 4.48 -18.66
CA GLY A 132 4.68 4.74 -18.54
C GLY A 132 4.27 5.61 -17.35
N GLN A 133 5.23 6.27 -16.68
CA GLN A 133 4.99 7.05 -15.47
C GLN A 133 5.69 8.42 -15.55
N TYR A 134 5.08 9.41 -14.90
CA TYR A 134 5.68 10.72 -14.77
C TYR A 134 6.69 10.74 -13.62
N HIS A 135 7.80 11.41 -13.87
CA HIS A 135 8.86 11.62 -12.89
C HIS A 135 9.24 13.10 -12.86
N VAL A 136 9.86 13.53 -11.77
CA VAL A 136 10.54 14.83 -11.68
C VAL A 136 12.00 14.54 -11.36
N MET A 137 12.87 14.97 -12.27
CA MET A 137 14.32 14.88 -12.08
C MET A 137 14.78 16.09 -11.27
N VAL A 138 15.27 15.83 -10.05
CA VAL A 138 15.89 16.82 -9.18
C VAL A 138 17.35 16.41 -9.02
N ASP A 139 18.26 17.29 -9.47
CA ASP A 139 19.69 17.00 -9.57
C ASP A 139 19.98 15.70 -10.35
N LYS A 140 20.23 14.59 -9.64
CA LYS A 140 20.51 13.26 -10.19
C LYS A 140 19.54 12.18 -9.69
N LYS A 141 18.44 12.58 -9.04
CA LYS A 141 17.42 11.67 -8.50
C LYS A 141 16.10 11.83 -9.26
N LEU A 142 15.48 10.71 -9.58
CA LEU A 142 14.15 10.66 -10.19
C LEU A 142 13.11 10.42 -9.10
N TYR A 143 12.15 11.33 -8.99
CA TYR A 143 11.02 11.20 -8.09
C TYR A 143 9.78 10.86 -8.90
N LYS A 144 9.17 9.71 -8.63
CA LYS A 144 7.88 9.33 -9.23
C LYS A 144 6.81 10.30 -8.76
N VAL A 145 5.98 10.78 -9.68
CA VAL A 145 4.87 11.68 -9.38
C VAL A 145 3.56 11.16 -9.96
N LEU A 146 2.46 11.48 -9.28
CA LEU A 146 1.12 11.10 -9.74
C LEU A 146 0.76 11.86 -11.01
N LEU A 147 0.15 11.18 -11.98
CA LEU A 147 -0.43 11.81 -13.17
C LEU A 147 -1.39 12.94 -12.80
N ALA A 148 -2.21 12.74 -11.76
CA ALA A 148 -3.14 13.75 -11.28
C ALA A 148 -2.44 15.04 -10.80
N SER A 149 -1.18 14.97 -10.36
CA SER A 149 -0.40 16.18 -10.02
C SER A 149 0.00 16.94 -11.27
N ILE A 150 0.47 16.23 -12.30
CA ILE A 150 0.86 16.82 -13.58
C ILE A 150 -0.33 17.53 -14.23
N THR A 151 -1.49 16.86 -14.29
CA THR A 151 -2.70 17.44 -14.90
C THR A 151 -3.28 18.60 -14.08
N TYR A 152 -3.29 18.50 -12.75
CA TYR A 152 -3.82 19.55 -11.88
C TYR A 152 -3.00 20.84 -11.95
N TYR A 153 -1.67 20.73 -11.95
CA TYR A 153 -0.76 21.88 -12.06
C TYR A 153 -0.43 22.26 -13.51
N ARG A 154 -1.02 21.56 -14.50
CA ARG A 154 -0.81 21.79 -15.94
C ARG A 154 0.66 21.79 -16.33
N ALA A 155 1.42 20.87 -15.75
CA ALA A 155 2.82 20.69 -16.09
C ALA A 155 2.95 19.77 -17.32
N GLU A 156 4.01 19.97 -18.08
CA GLU A 156 4.34 19.16 -19.26
C GLU A 156 5.74 18.59 -19.14
N VAL A 157 6.05 17.54 -19.91
CA VAL A 157 7.41 17.01 -19.99
C VAL A 157 8.37 18.12 -20.44
N GLY A 158 9.48 18.29 -19.71
CA GLY A 158 10.42 19.41 -19.91
C GLY A 158 10.12 20.65 -19.06
N SER A 159 8.97 20.73 -18.39
CA SER A 159 8.64 21.86 -17.51
C SER A 159 9.54 21.89 -16.27
N LYS A 160 10.02 23.08 -15.91
CA LYS A 160 10.71 23.33 -14.65
C LYS A 160 9.68 23.57 -13.55
N VAL A 161 9.62 22.67 -12.57
CA VAL A 161 8.61 22.67 -11.50
C VAL A 161 9.27 22.67 -10.13
N THR A 162 8.55 23.16 -9.12
CA THR A 162 8.94 22.96 -7.71
C THR A 162 8.21 21.72 -7.19
N VAL A 163 8.95 20.71 -6.79
CA VAL A 163 8.45 19.48 -6.17
C VAL A 163 8.73 19.51 -4.67
N ILE A 164 7.89 18.82 -3.91
CA ILE A 164 8.10 18.63 -2.48
C ILE A 164 8.50 17.18 -2.25
N VAL A 165 9.64 16.98 -1.61
CA VAL A 165 10.26 15.65 -1.38
C VAL A 165 10.55 15.47 0.12
N PRO A 166 10.59 14.22 0.63
CA PRO A 166 11.06 13.94 1.99
C PRO A 166 12.45 14.49 2.25
#